data_AF-X0VJB2-F1
#
_entry.id   AF-X0VJB2-F1
#
_cell.length_a   1.000
_cell.length_b   1.000
_cell.length_c   1.000
_cell.angle_alpha   90.00
_cell.angle_beta   90.00
_cell.angle_gamma   90.00
#
_symmetry.space_group_name_H-M   'P 1'
#
loop_
_entity.id
_entity.type
_entity.pdbx_description
1 polymer ?
#
loop_
_entity_poly.entity_id
_entity_poly.type
_entity_poly.pdbx_seq_one_letter_code
_entity_poly.pdbx_strand_id
1 'polypeptide(L)'
;FKRKLCAILSADVEGYSRLMGEDEDATIRTLTSYRKLMSTLIQKHRGRVVDSPGDNLLAEFLSVVDAVRCAVEIQEELRVRNAELPENRRMQFRIGINLGDVVQEEERIYGDGINIAARVEGLAEGGGICISGTVYDSIKNKLSLSYESMGEHTVKNITEPVRVYRMRVGPEIAAPVVREEKAGPRRWHKAALAAVAVLVVAVGAWAIWNFYFRPPPIEPASMDKIAFPLPDKPSIAVLPFDNLSSDPDQGYIADGFTENIIT
;
A
#
# COMPACT_ATOMS: atom_id res chain seq x y z
N PHE A 1 -37.97 1.81 -14.40
CA PHE A 1 -36.56 1.88 -13.98
C PHE A 1 -35.64 1.69 -15.17
N LYS A 2 -34.68 2.61 -15.39
CA LYS A 2 -33.67 2.48 -16.44
C LYS A 2 -32.28 2.43 -15.81
N ARG A 3 -31.52 1.37 -16.07
CA ARG A 3 -30.11 1.28 -15.64
C ARG A 3 -29.21 1.99 -16.64
N LYS A 4 -28.21 2.70 -16.14
CA LYS A 4 -27.17 3.35 -16.95
C LYS A 4 -25.89 3.52 -16.13
N LEU A 5 -24.77 3.55 -16.83
CA LEU A 5 -23.48 3.95 -16.28
C LEU A 5 -23.35 5.47 -16.43
N CYS A 6 -23.04 6.19 -15.34
CA CYS A 6 -22.80 7.63 -15.40
C CYS A 6 -21.73 8.07 -14.39
N ALA A 7 -21.13 9.23 -14.66
CA ALA A 7 -20.32 9.92 -13.67
C ALA A 7 -21.24 10.70 -12.74
N ILE A 8 -21.01 10.55 -11.44
CA ILE A 8 -21.83 11.11 -10.37
C ILE A 8 -20.92 12.07 -9.61
N LEU A 9 -21.32 13.33 -9.55
CA LEU A 9 -20.69 14.39 -8.77
C LEU A 9 -21.56 14.63 -7.54
N SER A 10 -20.95 14.52 -6.37
CA SER A 10 -21.56 14.90 -5.09
C SER A 10 -20.78 16.07 -4.52
N ALA A 11 -21.49 17.10 -4.04
CA ALA A 11 -20.89 18.27 -3.42
C ALA A 11 -21.62 18.64 -2.13
N ASP A 12 -20.87 18.90 -1.07
CA ASP A 12 -21.41 19.29 0.23
C ASP A 12 -20.56 20.40 0.87
N VAL A 13 -21.16 21.14 1.80
CA VAL A 13 -20.51 22.26 2.49
C VAL A 13 -19.72 21.77 3.70
N GLU A 14 -18.48 22.26 3.84
CA GLU A 14 -17.71 22.08 5.07
C GLU A 14 -18.18 23.00 6.18
N GLY A 15 -18.46 22.42 7.35
CA GLY A 15 -18.85 23.19 8.54
C GLY A 15 -20.21 23.88 8.43
N TYR A 16 -21.14 23.34 7.63
CA TYR A 16 -22.47 23.93 7.41
C TYR A 16 -23.19 24.31 8.71
N SER A 17 -23.21 23.42 9.70
CA SER A 17 -23.86 23.67 11.00
C SER A 17 -23.27 24.86 11.77
N ARG A 18 -21.96 25.11 11.65
CA ARG A 18 -21.31 26.27 12.27
C ARG A 18 -21.78 27.57 11.61
N LEU A 19 -21.80 27.61 10.27
CA LEU A 19 -22.23 28.79 9.51
C LEU A 19 -23.69 29.16 9.80
N MET A 20 -24.57 28.15 9.91
CA MET A 20 -25.97 28.33 10.29
C MET A 20 -26.13 28.91 11.70
N GLY A 21 -25.31 28.48 12.66
CA GLY A 21 -25.37 28.97 14.03
C GLY A 21 -24.88 30.41 14.20
N GLU A 22 -23.98 30.90 13.34
CA GLU A 22 -23.45 32.27 13.39
C GLU A 22 -24.41 33.29 12.76
N ASP A 23 -24.93 33.01 11.57
CA ASP A 23 -25.90 33.86 10.86
C ASP A 23 -26.63 33.03 9.81
N GLU A 24 -27.86 32.64 10.12
CA GLU A 24 -28.73 31.79 9.31
C GLU A 24 -29.08 32.45 7.97
N ASP A 25 -29.58 33.69 8.00
CA ASP A 25 -30.06 34.40 6.81
C ASP A 25 -28.96 34.58 5.77
N ALA A 26 -27.77 35.02 6.21
CA ALA A 26 -26.66 35.22 5.30
C ALA A 26 -26.09 33.89 4.79
N THR A 27 -26.16 32.81 5.58
CA THR A 27 -25.75 31.47 5.16
C THR A 27 -26.68 30.90 4.10
N ILE A 28 -28.00 30.99 4.30
CA ILE A 28 -29.01 30.55 3.33
C ILE A 28 -28.87 31.33 2.00
N ARG A 29 -28.67 32.65 2.07
CA ARG A 29 -28.44 33.48 0.87
C ARG A 29 -27.18 33.06 0.10
N THR A 30 -26.08 32.82 0.81
CA THR A 30 -24.81 32.39 0.21
C THR A 30 -24.95 31.00 -0.41
N LEU A 31 -25.54 30.05 0.32
CA LEU A 31 -25.80 28.69 -0.16
C LEU A 31 -26.67 28.70 -1.42
N THR A 32 -27.73 29.50 -1.43
CA THR A 32 -28.64 29.62 -2.59
C THR A 32 -27.90 30.18 -3.81
N SER A 33 -27.07 31.22 -3.62
CA SER A 33 -26.23 31.78 -4.69
C SER A 33 -25.25 30.74 -5.25
N TYR A 34 -24.58 29.99 -4.39
CA TYR A 34 -23.59 28.99 -4.79
C TYR A 34 -24.23 27.77 -5.45
N ARG A 35 -25.37 27.28 -4.92
CA ARG A 35 -26.18 26.24 -5.58
C ARG A 35 -26.64 26.66 -6.97
N LYS A 36 -27.07 27.92 -7.15
CA LYS A 36 -27.44 28.44 -8.47
C LYS A 36 -26.25 28.45 -9.43
N LEU A 37 -25.08 28.93 -8.99
CA LEU A 37 -23.85 28.91 -9.78
C LEU A 37 -23.47 27.48 -10.18
N MET A 38 -23.43 26.55 -9.23
CA MET A 38 -23.08 25.16 -9.50
C MET A 38 -24.05 24.54 -10.51
N SER A 39 -25.36 24.74 -10.36
CA SER A 39 -26.36 24.28 -11.32
C SER A 39 -26.12 24.82 -12.73
N THR A 40 -25.76 26.10 -12.87
CA THR A 40 -25.40 26.69 -14.18
C THR A 40 -24.16 26.05 -14.78
N LEU A 41 -23.10 25.84 -13.98
CA LEU A 41 -21.87 25.19 -14.44
C LEU A 41 -22.09 23.72 -14.81
N ILE A 42 -22.90 23.00 -14.04
CA ILE A 42 -23.28 21.61 -14.33
C ILE A 42 -23.98 21.53 -15.68
N GLN A 43 -24.95 22.40 -15.94
CA GLN A 43 -25.63 22.45 -17.24
C GLN A 43 -24.69 22.84 -18.38
N LYS A 44 -23.79 23.82 -18.16
CA LYS A 44 -22.75 24.22 -19.13
C LYS A 44 -21.87 23.04 -19.56
N HIS A 45 -21.55 22.15 -18.62
CA HIS A 45 -20.79 20.92 -18.86
C HIS A 45 -21.66 19.71 -19.20
N ARG A 46 -22.90 19.92 -19.67
CA ARG A 46 -23.82 18.84 -20.11
C ARG A 46 -24.16 17.83 -19.02
N GLY A 47 -24.04 18.24 -17.76
CA GLY A 47 -24.53 17.49 -16.60
C GLY A 47 -25.98 17.85 -16.26
N ARG A 48 -26.57 17.03 -15.40
CA ARG A 48 -27.92 17.25 -14.87
C ARG A 48 -27.88 17.18 -13.35
N VAL A 49 -28.41 18.22 -12.69
CA VAL A 49 -28.64 18.19 -11.24
C VAL A 49 -29.76 17.19 -10.95
N VAL A 50 -29.54 16.32 -9.98
CA VAL A 50 -30.50 15.30 -9.57
C VAL A 50 -30.99 15.61 -8.16
N ASP A 51 -32.28 15.43 -7.93
CA ASP A 51 -32.85 15.44 -6.60
C ASP A 51 -32.22 14.32 -5.75
N SER A 52 -31.69 14.69 -4.60
CA SER A 52 -31.03 13.79 -3.65
C SER A 52 -31.83 13.83 -2.34
N PRO A 53 -32.07 12.68 -1.68
CA PRO A 53 -32.75 12.65 -0.38
C PRO A 53 -31.92 13.23 0.78
N GLY A 54 -30.82 13.94 0.51
CA GLY A 54 -29.97 14.61 1.49
C GLY A 54 -29.60 16.04 1.08
N ASP A 55 -28.82 16.72 1.92
CA ASP A 55 -28.48 18.15 1.74
C ASP A 55 -27.37 18.41 0.70
N ASN A 56 -26.75 17.34 0.20
CA ASN A 56 -25.70 17.44 -0.80
C ASN A 56 -26.27 17.75 -2.19
N LEU A 57 -25.53 18.57 -2.95
CA LEU A 57 -25.81 18.75 -4.36
C LEU A 57 -25.33 17.50 -5.11
N LEU A 58 -26.24 16.86 -5.84
CA LEU A 58 -25.94 15.69 -6.65
C LEU A 58 -26.14 16.02 -8.13
N ALA A 59 -25.21 15.59 -8.96
CA ALA A 59 -25.30 15.74 -10.40
C ALA A 59 -24.80 14.50 -11.14
N GLU A 60 -25.42 14.22 -12.28
CA GLU A 60 -24.98 13.16 -13.19
C GLU A 60 -24.41 13.75 -14.49
N PHE A 61 -23.41 13.06 -15.04
CA PHE A 61 -22.80 13.37 -16.31
C PHE A 61 -22.64 12.08 -17.12
N LEU A 62 -22.86 12.18 -18.44
CA LEU A 62 -22.57 11.08 -19.37
C LEU A 62 -21.06 10.94 -19.66
N SER A 63 -20.29 12.00 -19.40
CA SER A 63 -18.84 12.06 -19.61
C SER A 63 -18.13 12.33 -18.29
N VAL A 64 -17.22 11.43 -17.92
CA VAL A 64 -16.34 11.60 -16.74
C VAL A 64 -15.47 12.85 -16.88
N VAL A 65 -15.01 13.15 -18.11
CA VAL A 65 -14.17 14.32 -18.38
C VAL A 65 -14.95 15.60 -18.13
N ASP A 66 -16.22 15.65 -18.50
CA ASP A 66 -17.09 16.81 -18.29
C ASP A 66 -17.36 17.01 -16.80
N ALA A 67 -17.62 15.92 -16.05
CA ALA A 67 -17.79 15.98 -14.59
C ALA A 67 -16.57 16.58 -13.90
N VAL A 68 -15.36 16.15 -14.28
CA VAL A 68 -14.11 16.62 -13.68
C VAL A 68 -13.83 18.08 -14.04
N ARG A 69 -14.02 18.46 -15.31
CA ARG A 69 -13.88 19.87 -15.73
C ARG A 69 -14.87 20.79 -15.02
N CYS A 70 -16.11 20.33 -14.87
CA CYS A 70 -17.14 21.04 -14.12
C CYS A 70 -16.72 21.24 -12.66
N ALA A 71 -16.24 20.19 -11.99
CA ALA A 71 -15.80 20.27 -10.60
C ALA A 71 -14.62 21.25 -10.41
N VAL A 72 -13.64 21.25 -11.32
CA VAL A 72 -12.53 22.20 -11.29
C VAL A 72 -13.03 23.63 -11.44
N GLU A 73 -13.88 23.89 -12.44
CA GLU A 73 -14.44 25.23 -12.67
C GLU A 73 -15.30 25.70 -11.48
N ILE A 74 -16.09 24.80 -10.87
CA ILE A 74 -16.85 25.09 -9.64
C ILE A 74 -15.89 25.54 -8.53
N GLN A 75 -14.82 24.79 -8.25
CA GLN A 75 -13.90 25.16 -7.17
C GLN A 75 -13.18 26.48 -7.45
N GLU A 76 -12.82 26.76 -8.70
CA GLU A 76 -12.19 28.03 -9.09
C GLU A 76 -13.13 29.23 -8.87
N GLU A 77 -14.37 29.13 -9.33
CA GLU A 77 -15.38 30.18 -9.15
C GLU A 77 -15.73 30.40 -7.67
N LEU A 78 -15.90 29.31 -6.91
CA LEU A 78 -16.15 29.39 -5.47
C LEU A 78 -14.96 30.01 -4.72
N ARG A 79 -13.73 29.71 -5.13
CA ARG A 79 -12.52 30.33 -4.55
C ARG A 79 -12.50 31.84 -4.77
N VAL A 80 -12.84 32.31 -5.97
CA VAL A 80 -12.91 33.75 -6.28
C VAL A 80 -13.96 34.44 -5.41
N ARG A 81 -15.18 33.88 -5.32
CA ARG A 81 -16.26 34.45 -4.50
C ARG A 81 -15.97 34.41 -3.00
N ASN A 82 -15.37 33.32 -2.51
CA ASN A 82 -14.96 33.21 -1.12
C ASN A 82 -13.83 34.20 -0.75
N ALA A 83 -13.04 34.66 -1.72
CA ALA A 83 -12.01 35.68 -1.48
C ALA A 83 -12.61 37.04 -1.11
N GLU A 84 -13.85 37.34 -1.54
CA GLU A 84 -14.58 38.56 -1.21
C GLU A 84 -15.23 38.50 0.19
N LEU A 85 -15.25 37.33 0.82
CA LEU A 85 -15.89 37.11 2.12
C LEU A 85 -14.85 37.06 3.26
N PRO A 86 -15.22 37.53 4.47
CA PRO A 86 -14.45 37.29 5.69
C PRO A 86 -14.22 35.79 5.91
N GLU A 87 -13.08 35.43 6.51
CA GLU A 87 -12.66 34.03 6.65
C GLU A 87 -13.69 33.15 7.36
N ASN A 88 -14.34 33.66 8.41
CA ASN A 88 -15.37 32.92 9.15
C ASN A 88 -16.66 32.66 8.33
N ARG A 89 -16.86 33.42 7.25
CA ARG A 89 -18.03 33.37 6.35
C ARG A 89 -17.75 32.62 5.05
N ARG A 90 -16.51 32.21 4.78
CA ARG A 90 -16.16 31.45 3.58
C ARG A 90 -16.86 30.10 3.60
N MET A 91 -17.57 29.80 2.51
CA MET A 91 -18.30 28.55 2.36
C MET A 91 -17.52 27.63 1.41
N GLN A 92 -16.73 26.73 1.99
CA GLN A 92 -15.93 25.79 1.22
C GLN A 92 -16.76 24.56 0.90
N PHE A 93 -16.78 24.17 -0.37
CA PHE A 93 -17.42 22.95 -0.82
C PHE A 93 -16.39 21.83 -0.96
N ARG A 94 -16.77 20.64 -0.51
CA ARG A 94 -16.09 19.38 -0.83
C ARG A 94 -16.76 18.78 -2.05
N ILE A 95 -15.97 18.24 -2.98
CA ILE A 95 -16.50 17.58 -4.19
C ILE A 95 -15.95 16.17 -4.31
N GLY A 96 -16.83 15.21 -4.51
CA GLY A 96 -16.51 13.81 -4.82
C GLY A 96 -17.07 13.40 -6.17
N ILE A 97 -16.25 12.70 -6.97
CA ILE A 97 -16.68 12.16 -8.27
C ILE A 97 -16.47 10.66 -8.32
N ASN A 98 -17.52 9.94 -8.72
CA ASN A 98 -17.45 8.51 -8.98
C ASN A 98 -18.07 8.14 -10.33
N LEU A 99 -17.56 7.09 -10.97
CA LEU A 99 -18.19 6.45 -12.13
C LEU A 99 -18.82 5.14 -11.66
N GLY A 100 -20.13 5.00 -11.85
CA GLY A 100 -20.84 3.80 -11.41
C GLY A 100 -22.22 3.64 -12.05
N ASP A 101 -22.76 2.43 -11.93
CA ASP A 101 -24.11 2.11 -12.40
C ASP A 101 -25.15 2.69 -11.46
N VAL A 102 -26.17 3.31 -12.05
CA VAL A 102 -27.33 3.85 -11.33
C VAL A 102 -28.62 3.39 -11.98
N VAL A 103 -29.66 3.30 -11.16
CA VAL A 103 -31.03 3.08 -11.56
C VAL A 103 -31.73 4.44 -11.54
N GLN A 104 -32.21 4.89 -12.70
CA GLN A 104 -33.02 6.09 -12.80
C GLN A 104 -34.52 5.75 -12.68
N GLU A 105 -35.21 6.54 -11.85
CA GLU A 105 -36.66 6.60 -11.71
C GLU A 105 -37.07 8.08 -11.75
N GLU A 106 -37.80 8.46 -12.82
CA GLU A 106 -38.16 9.85 -13.08
C GLU A 106 -36.93 10.78 -13.06
N GLU A 107 -36.90 11.74 -12.13
CA GLU A 107 -35.80 12.69 -11.93
C GLU A 107 -34.78 12.23 -10.89
N ARG A 108 -35.04 11.12 -10.17
CA ARG A 108 -34.17 10.59 -9.12
C ARG A 108 -33.27 9.47 -9.64
N ILE A 109 -32.11 9.33 -9.00
CA ILE A 109 -31.19 8.22 -9.22
C ILE A 109 -30.95 7.46 -7.93
N TYR A 110 -30.78 6.15 -8.06
CA TYR A 110 -30.49 5.23 -6.97
C TYR A 110 -29.34 4.30 -7.33
N GLY A 111 -28.61 3.83 -6.33
CA GLY A 111 -27.57 2.82 -6.49
C GLY A 111 -26.31 3.13 -5.71
N ASP A 112 -25.44 2.13 -5.61
CA ASP A 112 -24.20 2.22 -4.84
C ASP A 112 -23.24 3.28 -5.39
N GLY A 113 -23.32 3.57 -6.70
CA GLY A 113 -22.54 4.63 -7.33
C GLY A 113 -22.69 5.99 -6.64
N ILE A 114 -23.87 6.30 -6.11
CA ILE A 114 -24.18 7.55 -5.40
C ILE A 114 -23.57 7.52 -4.00
N ASN A 115 -23.69 6.39 -3.30
CA ASN A 115 -23.10 6.20 -1.98
C ASN A 115 -21.58 6.30 -2.03
N ILE A 116 -20.95 5.77 -3.08
CA ILE A 116 -19.51 5.92 -3.33
C ILE A 116 -19.18 7.40 -3.57
N ALA A 117 -19.92 8.10 -4.45
CA ALA A 117 -19.66 9.51 -4.75
C ALA A 117 -19.72 10.38 -3.47
N ALA A 118 -20.74 10.17 -2.63
CA ALA A 118 -20.87 10.86 -1.35
C ALA A 118 -19.73 10.49 -0.38
N ARG A 119 -19.28 9.24 -0.36
CA ARG A 119 -18.13 8.84 0.48
C ARG A 119 -16.82 9.45 -0.01
N VAL A 120 -16.61 9.51 -1.32
CA VAL A 120 -15.45 10.16 -1.94
C VAL A 120 -15.47 11.66 -1.64
N GLU A 121 -16.64 12.30 -1.67
CA GLU A 121 -16.84 13.70 -1.29
C GLU A 121 -16.44 13.94 0.18
N GLY A 122 -16.89 13.10 1.11
CA GLY A 122 -16.54 13.21 2.52
C GLY A 122 -15.05 13.01 2.85
N LEU A 123 -14.23 12.58 1.90
CA LEU A 123 -12.76 12.47 2.03
C LEU A 123 -12.02 13.70 1.49
N ALA A 124 -12.70 14.58 0.76
CA ALA A 124 -12.12 15.83 0.30
C ALA A 124 -11.98 16.83 1.47
N GLU A 125 -11.03 17.74 1.35
CA GLU A 125 -10.94 18.91 2.23
C GLU A 125 -11.81 20.04 1.65
N GLY A 126 -12.15 21.06 2.44
CA GLY A 126 -12.87 22.23 1.94
C GLY A 126 -12.15 22.89 0.76
N GLY A 127 -12.84 23.04 -0.37
CA GLY A 127 -12.26 23.54 -1.62
C GLY A 127 -11.52 22.47 -2.44
N GLY A 128 -11.48 21.23 -1.96
CA GLY A 128 -10.83 20.10 -2.61
C GLY A 128 -11.75 19.28 -3.52
N ILE A 129 -11.13 18.48 -4.38
CA ILE A 129 -11.82 17.50 -5.23
C ILE A 129 -11.19 16.13 -5.00
N CYS A 130 -12.02 15.14 -4.69
CA CYS A 130 -11.64 13.74 -4.63
C CYS A 130 -12.36 12.96 -5.73
N ILE A 131 -11.67 11.97 -6.31
CA ILE A 131 -12.19 11.12 -7.37
C ILE A 131 -11.96 9.65 -7.02
N SER A 132 -12.88 8.79 -7.44
CA SER A 132 -12.68 7.35 -7.32
C SER A 132 -11.64 6.83 -8.33
N GLY A 133 -11.10 5.64 -8.07
CA GLY A 133 -10.13 5.01 -8.96
C GLY A 133 -10.66 4.78 -10.38
N THR A 134 -11.95 4.48 -10.53
CA THR A 134 -12.59 4.31 -11.85
C THR A 134 -12.61 5.61 -12.65
N VAL A 135 -12.81 6.75 -11.97
CA VAL A 135 -12.72 8.08 -12.58
C VAL A 135 -11.27 8.38 -12.96
N TYR A 136 -10.32 8.17 -12.05
CA TYR A 136 -8.89 8.36 -12.30
C TYR A 136 -8.42 7.57 -13.53
N ASP A 137 -8.74 6.27 -13.59
CA ASP A 137 -8.36 5.41 -14.72
C ASP A 137 -8.94 5.88 -16.06
N SER A 138 -10.11 6.53 -16.03
CA SER A 138 -10.79 7.06 -17.21
C SER A 138 -10.21 8.39 -17.73
N ILE A 139 -9.50 9.16 -16.89
CA ILE A 139 -9.05 10.54 -17.19
C ILE A 139 -7.54 10.75 -17.14
N LYS A 140 -6.76 9.85 -16.54
CA LYS A 140 -5.31 10.02 -16.32
C LYS A 140 -4.50 10.34 -17.58
N ASN A 141 -4.97 9.92 -18.75
CA ASN A 141 -4.33 10.18 -20.04
C ASN A 141 -5.01 11.30 -20.84
N LYS A 142 -6.05 11.94 -20.30
CA LYS A 142 -6.90 12.94 -20.99
C LYS A 142 -6.79 14.33 -20.40
N LEU A 143 -6.50 14.44 -19.10
CA LEU A 143 -6.41 15.71 -18.39
C LEU A 143 -5.02 15.84 -17.76
N SER A 144 -4.35 16.96 -18.03
CA SER A 144 -3.04 17.30 -17.44
C SER A 144 -3.23 17.94 -16.06
N LEU A 145 -3.76 17.17 -15.11
CA LEU A 145 -3.99 17.59 -13.72
C LEU A 145 -3.11 16.77 -12.78
N SER A 146 -2.79 17.33 -11.60
CA SER A 146 -2.04 16.62 -10.56
C SER A 146 -2.99 15.79 -9.70
N TYR A 147 -2.69 14.50 -9.57
CA TYR A 147 -3.44 13.54 -8.75
C TYR A 147 -2.56 12.99 -7.64
N GLU A 148 -3.10 12.84 -6.45
CA GLU A 148 -2.44 12.24 -5.29
C GLU A 148 -3.25 11.05 -4.80
N SER A 149 -2.62 9.88 -4.69
CA SER A 149 -3.30 8.67 -4.21
C SER A 149 -3.57 8.77 -2.71
N MET A 150 -4.82 8.58 -2.31
CA MET A 150 -5.25 8.51 -0.91
C MET A 150 -5.42 7.06 -0.43
N GLY A 151 -5.05 6.07 -1.25
CA GLY A 151 -5.19 4.65 -0.94
C GLY A 151 -6.62 4.13 -1.08
N GLU A 152 -6.88 2.97 -0.45
CA GLU A 152 -8.15 2.28 -0.46
C GLU A 152 -9.01 2.64 0.75
N HIS A 153 -10.27 2.95 0.52
CA HIS A 153 -11.25 3.34 1.54
C HIS A 153 -12.45 2.40 1.50
N THR A 154 -12.85 1.89 2.66
CA THR A 154 -14.07 1.09 2.78
C THR A 154 -15.28 2.01 2.86
N VAL A 155 -16.30 1.68 2.07
CA VAL A 155 -17.57 2.41 2.08
C VAL A 155 -18.62 1.51 2.73
N LYS A 156 -19.49 2.10 3.55
CA LYS A 156 -20.59 1.35 4.17
C LYS A 156 -21.44 0.70 3.06
N ASN A 157 -21.76 -0.58 3.23
CA ASN A 157 -22.53 -1.40 2.29
C ASN A 157 -21.84 -1.70 0.95
N ILE A 158 -20.52 -1.57 0.87
CA ILE A 158 -19.74 -1.93 -0.32
C ILE A 158 -18.65 -2.92 0.07
N THR A 159 -18.66 -4.08 -0.58
CA THR A 159 -17.77 -5.21 -0.26
C THR A 159 -16.31 -4.92 -0.61
N GLU A 160 -16.07 -4.26 -1.75
CA GLU A 160 -14.73 -3.96 -2.23
C GLU A 160 -14.30 -2.54 -1.81
N PRO A 161 -13.07 -2.36 -1.29
CA PRO A 161 -12.53 -1.04 -1.02
C PRO A 161 -12.42 -0.18 -2.29
N VAL A 162 -12.73 1.11 -2.17
CA VAL A 162 -12.66 2.06 -3.27
C VAL A 162 -11.34 2.81 -3.18
N ARG A 163 -10.53 2.76 -4.25
CA ARG A 163 -9.34 3.62 -4.36
C ARG A 163 -9.78 5.07 -4.55
N VAL A 164 -9.15 6.00 -3.84
CA VAL A 164 -9.46 7.43 -3.91
C VAL A 164 -8.22 8.22 -4.27
N TYR A 165 -8.41 9.25 -5.10
CA TYR A 165 -7.37 10.19 -5.50
C TYR A 165 -7.83 11.61 -5.21
N ARG A 166 -6.94 12.41 -4.63
CA ARG A 166 -7.13 13.85 -4.44
C ARG A 166 -6.61 14.58 -5.67
N MET A 167 -7.35 15.58 -6.12
CA MET A 167 -6.91 16.50 -7.16
C MET A 167 -6.46 17.81 -6.54
N ARG A 168 -5.30 18.33 -6.98
CA ARG A 168 -4.87 19.70 -6.61
C ARG A 168 -5.53 20.70 -7.56
N VAL A 169 -6.23 21.68 -6.99
CA VAL A 169 -6.85 22.81 -7.71
C VAL A 169 -6.13 24.09 -7.28
N GLY A 170 -5.45 24.78 -8.21
CA GLY A 170 -4.69 26.00 -7.91
C GLY A 170 -3.58 26.32 -8.95
N PRO A 171 -2.99 27.52 -8.89
CA PRO A 171 -2.01 28.01 -9.89
C PRO A 171 -0.67 27.27 -9.88
N GLU A 172 -0.41 26.38 -8.91
CA GLU A 172 0.69 25.43 -8.97
C GLU A 172 0.35 24.23 -9.89
N ILE A 173 0.17 24.53 -11.17
CA ILE A 173 0.39 23.54 -12.25
C ILE A 173 1.90 23.55 -12.53
N ALA A 174 2.70 23.27 -11.50
CA ALA A 174 4.15 23.13 -11.62
C ALA A 174 4.51 21.65 -11.50
N ALA A 175 4.77 21.06 -12.67
CA ALA A 175 5.28 19.72 -12.93
C ALA A 175 4.33 18.53 -12.65
N PRO A 176 4.36 17.49 -13.52
CA PRO A 176 3.72 16.22 -13.23
C PRO A 176 4.53 15.54 -12.14
N VAL A 177 4.22 15.83 -10.88
CA VAL A 177 4.66 14.95 -9.78
C VAL A 177 3.68 13.79 -9.74
N VAL A 178 3.76 12.92 -10.76
CA VAL A 178 3.34 11.52 -10.61
C VAL A 178 4.38 10.89 -9.71
N ARG A 179 4.29 11.17 -8.41
CA ARG A 179 4.82 10.24 -7.42
C ARG A 179 3.78 9.15 -7.32
N GLU A 180 3.83 8.22 -8.27
CA GLU A 180 3.34 6.87 -8.01
C GLU A 180 4.13 6.38 -6.80
N GLU A 181 3.59 6.59 -5.60
CA GLU A 181 3.73 5.55 -4.59
C GLU A 181 3.00 4.34 -5.16
N LYS A 182 3.73 3.59 -6.00
CA LYS A 182 3.39 2.20 -6.25
C LYS A 182 3.33 1.59 -4.88
N ALA A 183 2.11 1.39 -4.36
CA ALA A 183 1.83 0.35 -3.39
C ALA A 183 2.14 -0.98 -4.10
N GLY A 184 3.44 -1.25 -4.28
CA GLY A 184 3.94 -2.52 -4.75
C GLY A 184 3.50 -3.59 -3.77
N PRO A 185 3.33 -4.84 -4.21
CA PRO A 185 2.85 -5.91 -3.36
C PRO A 185 3.81 -6.03 -2.18
N ARG A 186 3.32 -5.52 -1.04
CA ARG A 186 3.68 -5.75 0.35
C ARG A 186 5.05 -6.47 0.47
N ARG A 187 6.12 -5.69 0.69
CA ARG A 187 7.53 -6.15 0.85
C ARG A 187 7.68 -7.31 1.84
N TRP A 188 6.75 -7.48 2.79
CA TRP A 188 6.73 -8.60 3.73
C TRP A 188 6.58 -9.98 3.05
N HIS A 189 5.89 -10.11 1.90
CA HIS A 189 5.76 -11.40 1.22
C HIS A 189 7.09 -11.82 0.56
N LYS A 190 7.83 -10.87 -0.03
CA LYS A 190 9.16 -11.13 -0.58
C LYS A 190 10.20 -11.39 0.51
N ALA A 191 10.11 -10.66 1.63
CA ALA A 191 10.94 -10.90 2.80
C ALA A 191 10.65 -12.26 3.46
N ALA A 192 9.38 -12.66 3.56
CA ALA A 192 8.99 -13.97 4.08
C ALA A 192 9.45 -15.11 3.16
N LEU A 193 9.29 -14.98 1.84
CA LEU A 193 9.80 -15.97 0.87
C LEU A 193 11.33 -16.09 0.92
N ALA A 194 12.05 -14.98 1.05
CA ALA A 194 13.50 -15.00 1.22
C ALA A 194 13.92 -15.68 2.53
N ALA A 195 13.21 -15.40 3.63
CA ALA A 195 13.48 -16.04 4.93
C ALA A 195 13.24 -17.55 4.89
N VAL A 196 12.18 -18.01 4.22
CA VAL A 196 11.89 -19.45 4.04
C VAL A 196 12.98 -20.12 3.20
N ALA A 197 13.44 -19.49 2.12
CA ALA A 197 14.51 -20.04 1.29
C ALA A 197 15.83 -20.19 2.08
N VAL A 198 16.19 -19.20 2.91
CA VAL A 198 17.37 -19.26 3.78
C VAL A 198 17.24 -20.39 4.81
N LEU A 199 16.05 -20.58 5.38
CA LEU A 199 15.78 -21.66 6.34
C LEU A 199 15.94 -23.05 5.71
N VAL A 200 15.44 -23.24 4.49
CA VAL A 200 15.58 -24.52 3.77
C VAL A 200 17.05 -24.83 3.48
N VAL A 201 17.83 -23.82 3.05
CA VAL A 201 19.28 -23.99 2.81
C VAL A 201 20.02 -24.30 4.11
N ALA A 202 19.70 -23.62 5.20
CA ALA A 202 20.31 -23.86 6.51
C ALA A 202 20.01 -25.27 7.04
N VAL A 203 18.76 -25.74 6.91
CA VAL A 203 18.36 -27.10 7.31
C VAL A 203 19.04 -28.15 6.42
N GLY A 204 19.12 -27.91 5.12
CA GLY A 204 19.84 -28.78 4.20
C GLY A 204 21.33 -28.89 4.53
N ALA A 205 21.99 -27.76 4.78
CA ALA A 205 23.40 -27.73 5.18
C ALA A 205 23.64 -28.45 6.52
N TRP A 206 22.75 -28.26 7.49
CA TRP A 206 22.81 -28.96 8.78
C TRP A 206 22.63 -30.48 8.63
N ALA A 207 21.68 -30.91 7.80
CA ALA A 207 21.46 -32.33 7.53
C ALA A 207 22.66 -32.98 6.84
N ILE A 208 23.26 -32.30 5.86
CA ILE A 208 24.48 -32.77 5.16
C ILE A 208 25.64 -32.87 6.14
N TRP A 209 25.84 -31.86 7.00
CA TRP A 209 26.89 -31.90 8.02
C TRP A 209 26.71 -33.08 8.98
N ASN A 210 25.48 -33.29 9.45
CA ASN A 210 25.17 -34.35 10.39
C ASN A 210 25.33 -35.75 9.80
N PHE A 211 25.07 -35.91 8.50
CA PHE A 211 25.08 -37.22 7.84
C PHE A 211 26.45 -37.58 7.24
N TYR A 212 27.19 -36.61 6.70
CA TYR A 212 28.46 -36.85 6.00
C TYR A 212 29.70 -36.51 6.83
N PHE A 213 29.61 -35.56 7.76
CA PHE A 213 30.78 -35.03 8.47
C PHE A 213 30.79 -35.32 9.97
N ARG A 214 29.83 -36.11 10.49
CA ARG A 214 29.96 -36.66 11.85
C ARG A 214 31.07 -37.70 11.86
N PRO A 215 32.19 -37.50 12.60
CA PRO A 215 33.13 -38.57 12.81
C PRO A 215 32.40 -39.73 13.51
N PRO A 216 32.68 -40.99 13.17
CA PRO A 216 32.11 -42.11 13.87
C PRO A 216 32.41 -41.99 15.37
N PRO A 217 31.48 -42.37 16.25
CA PRO A 217 31.74 -42.37 17.68
C PRO A 217 32.99 -43.22 17.95
N ILE A 218 33.95 -42.65 18.68
CA ILE A 218 35.15 -43.37 19.10
C ILE A 218 34.68 -44.45 20.08
N GLU A 219 34.57 -45.69 19.60
CA GLU A 219 34.27 -46.83 20.47
C GLU A 219 35.46 -47.04 21.44
N PRO A 220 35.24 -47.09 22.75
CA PRO A 220 36.30 -47.48 23.69
C PRO A 220 36.73 -48.92 23.38
N ALA A 221 38.05 -49.17 23.42
CA ALA A 221 38.62 -50.48 23.10
C ALA A 221 37.97 -51.59 23.94
N SER A 222 37.35 -52.59 23.29
CA SER A 222 36.80 -53.78 23.95
C SER A 222 37.78 -54.95 23.88
N MET A 223 37.85 -55.76 24.93
CA MET A 223 38.69 -56.95 24.94
C MET A 223 38.24 -58.02 23.93
N ASP A 224 36.97 -58.00 23.53
CA ASP A 224 36.39 -58.96 22.58
C ASP A 224 36.79 -58.68 21.11
N LYS A 225 37.32 -57.48 20.81
CA LYS A 225 37.71 -57.05 19.46
C LYS A 225 39.24 -56.94 19.27
N ILE A 226 40.04 -57.54 20.15
CA ILE A 226 41.50 -57.50 20.02
C ILE A 226 41.92 -58.54 18.95
N ALA A 227 42.61 -58.07 17.90
CA ALA A 227 43.03 -58.92 16.78
C ALA A 227 44.11 -59.97 17.15
N PHE A 228 44.78 -59.79 18.29
CA PHE A 228 45.84 -60.66 18.77
C PHE A 228 45.63 -60.98 20.26
N PRO A 229 45.94 -62.20 20.72
CA PRO A 229 45.84 -62.54 22.13
C PRO A 229 46.80 -61.66 22.95
N LEU A 230 46.32 -61.19 24.10
CA LEU A 230 47.14 -60.42 25.02
C LEU A 230 48.26 -61.31 25.59
N PRO A 231 49.49 -60.79 25.73
CA PRO A 231 50.58 -61.53 26.36
C PRO A 231 50.30 -61.77 27.85
N ASP A 232 50.74 -62.91 28.36
CA ASP A 232 50.53 -63.32 29.77
C ASP A 232 51.22 -62.43 30.81
N LYS A 233 52.12 -61.53 30.37
CA LYS A 233 52.84 -60.58 31.21
C LYS A 233 52.45 -59.15 30.83
N PRO A 234 52.40 -58.21 31.80
CA PRO A 234 52.17 -56.80 31.51
C PRO A 234 53.17 -56.31 30.45
N SER A 235 52.65 -55.87 29.30
CA SER A 235 53.45 -55.49 28.14
C SER A 235 52.91 -54.16 27.60
N ILE A 236 53.79 -53.28 27.14
CA ILE A 236 53.44 -51.98 26.55
C ILE A 236 53.86 -52.01 25.08
N ALA A 237 52.97 -51.58 24.19
CA ALA A 237 53.32 -51.38 22.79
C ALA A 237 54.09 -50.06 22.65
N VAL A 238 55.34 -50.16 22.21
CA VAL A 238 56.19 -48.99 21.92
C VAL A 238 56.20 -48.83 20.41
N LEU A 239 55.59 -47.75 19.92
CA LEU A 239 55.71 -47.38 18.52
C LEU A 239 57.07 -46.68 18.33
N PRO A 240 57.87 -47.03 17.30
CA PRO A 240 59.01 -46.20 16.94
C PRO A 240 58.51 -44.79 16.63
N PHE A 241 59.19 -43.80 17.19
CA PHE A 241 58.88 -42.40 16.95
C PHE A 241 59.88 -41.83 15.95
N ASP A 242 59.37 -41.00 15.04
CA ASP A 242 60.20 -40.37 14.02
C ASP A 242 61.14 -39.32 14.65
N ASN A 243 62.38 -39.23 14.16
CA ASN A 243 63.29 -38.15 14.54
C ASN A 243 62.82 -36.83 13.94
N LEU A 244 62.37 -35.91 14.78
CA LEU A 244 61.90 -34.57 14.38
C LEU A 244 63.03 -33.51 14.43
N SER A 245 64.27 -33.90 14.71
CA SER A 245 65.44 -33.03 14.67
C SER A 245 65.83 -32.67 13.23
N SER A 246 66.40 -31.47 13.05
CA SER A 246 66.89 -30.99 11.75
C SER A 246 68.26 -31.55 11.37
N ASP A 247 68.90 -32.33 12.24
CA ASP A 247 70.19 -32.99 12.01
C ASP A 247 69.98 -34.45 11.56
N PRO A 248 70.25 -34.81 10.28
CA PRO A 248 69.97 -36.13 9.73
C PRO A 248 70.84 -37.23 10.34
N ASP A 249 72.03 -36.88 10.84
CA ASP A 249 72.97 -37.86 11.38
C ASP A 249 72.48 -38.44 12.71
N GLN A 250 71.52 -37.80 13.39
CA GLN A 250 71.00 -38.23 14.70
C GLN A 250 69.87 -39.29 14.62
N GLY A 251 69.55 -39.81 13.43
CA GLY A 251 68.50 -40.82 13.26
C GLY A 251 68.70 -42.08 14.10
N TYR A 252 69.95 -42.48 14.33
CA TYR A 252 70.29 -43.65 15.17
C TYR A 252 69.84 -43.51 16.63
N ILE A 253 69.55 -42.29 17.11
CA ILE A 253 69.10 -42.05 18.48
C ILE A 253 67.66 -42.55 18.67
N ALA A 254 66.77 -42.27 17.71
CA ALA A 254 65.38 -42.72 17.77
C ALA A 254 65.29 -44.26 17.73
N ASP A 255 66.09 -44.90 16.87
CA ASP A 255 66.19 -46.35 16.78
C ASP A 255 66.79 -46.93 18.07
N GLY A 256 67.89 -46.36 18.57
CA GLY A 256 68.55 -46.82 19.79
C GLY A 256 67.69 -46.73 21.05
N PHE A 257 66.91 -45.64 21.22
CA PHE A 257 65.96 -45.54 22.33
C PHE A 257 64.80 -46.52 22.18
N THR A 258 64.31 -46.72 20.97
CA THR A 258 63.23 -47.70 20.72
C THR A 258 63.70 -49.11 21.05
N GLU A 259 64.90 -49.50 20.60
CA GLU A 259 65.49 -50.81 20.92
C GLU A 259 65.74 -51.01 22.42
N ASN A 260 66.16 -49.97 23.14
CA ASN A 260 66.40 -50.04 24.58
C ASN A 260 65.11 -50.20 25.41
N ILE A 261 63.98 -49.70 24.92
CA ILE A 261 62.69 -49.79 25.63
C ILE A 261 62.00 -51.13 25.35
N ILE A 262 62.26 -51.78 24.21
CA ILE A 262 61.66 -53.07 23.83
C ILE A 262 62.46 -54.31 24.30
N THR A 263 63.70 -54.14 24.77
CA THR A 263 64.59 -55.22 25.26
C THR A 263 64.67 -55.23 26.78
#